data_AF-S4WHA2-F1
#
_entry.id   AF-S4WHA2-F1
#
_cell.length_a   1.000
_cell.length_b   1.000
_cell.length_c   1.000
_cell.angle_alpha   90.00
_cell.angle_beta   90.00
_cell.angle_gamma   90.00
#
_symmetry.space_group_name_H-M   'P 1'
#
loop_
_entity.id
_entity.type
_entity.pdbx_description
1 polymer ?
#
loop_
_entity_poly.entity_id
_entity_poly.type
_entity_poly.pdbx_seq_one_letter_code
_entity_poly.pdbx_strand_id
1 'polypeptide(L)'
;MALGARAPLDPLDLFGDGFVRDPYPWLDRLRAEAPVTHHPDTGLWLVSRYDEVRRALLDPALFRPDNALRAVTPLPVAALRILARAGFTLPPALANNGTPSHPGLRRVVTRFFNAERVAAAVPVIQRVAEDLLDTVRSELDATGRCELFGSFAQVLSFRAPLGVAVSR
;
A
#
# COMPACT_ATOMS: atom_id res chain seq x y z
N MET A 1 3.78 22.14 25.28
CA MET A 1 2.87 20.97 25.39
C MET A 1 3.71 19.72 25.43
N ALA A 2 3.87 19.12 26.61
CA ALA A 2 4.63 17.89 26.79
C ALA A 2 3.82 16.70 26.23
N LEU A 3 4.40 15.98 25.27
CA LEU A 3 3.90 14.68 24.84
C LEU A 3 4.10 13.71 26.00
N GLY A 4 3.06 13.52 26.82
CA GLY A 4 3.07 12.56 27.92
C GLY A 4 3.21 11.14 27.37
N ALA A 5 4.41 10.59 27.44
CA ALA A 5 4.67 9.19 27.11
C ALA A 5 3.92 8.31 28.12
N ARG A 6 2.84 7.66 27.66
CA ARG A 6 2.12 6.60 28.38
C ARG A 6 2.64 5.23 27.94
N ALA A 7 2.48 4.24 28.83
CA ALA A 7 3.11 2.93 28.85
C ALA A 7 3.25 2.21 27.48
N PRO A 8 4.34 1.41 27.29
CA PRO A 8 4.58 0.72 26.03
C PRO A 8 3.48 -0.30 25.73
N LEU A 9 3.01 -0.33 24.48
CA LEU A 9 2.07 -1.33 23.96
C LEU A 9 2.73 -2.70 23.74
N ASP A 10 3.74 -3.05 24.53
CA ASP A 10 4.55 -4.24 24.31
C ASP A 10 3.75 -5.53 24.57
N PRO A 11 3.83 -6.53 23.67
CA PRO A 11 4.57 -6.55 22.40
C PRO A 11 3.60 -6.39 21.21
N LEU A 12 3.44 -5.17 20.69
CA LEU A 12 2.76 -4.97 19.42
C LEU A 12 3.70 -5.40 18.29
N ASP A 13 3.60 -6.64 17.83
CA ASP A 13 4.33 -7.08 16.64
C ASP A 13 3.54 -6.68 15.37
N LEU A 14 3.96 -5.59 14.72
CA LEU A 14 3.34 -5.06 13.49
C LEU A 14 3.42 -6.02 12.29
N PHE A 15 4.30 -7.02 12.33
CA PHE A 15 4.52 -7.96 11.24
C PHE A 15 4.17 -9.40 11.62
N GLY A 16 3.74 -9.63 12.86
CA GLY A 16 3.34 -10.93 13.37
C GLY A 16 1.94 -11.33 12.92
N ASP A 17 1.68 -12.64 12.91
CA ASP A 17 0.42 -13.25 12.48
C ASP A 17 -0.82 -12.62 13.15
N GLY A 18 -0.72 -12.25 14.42
CA GLY A 18 -1.82 -11.63 15.17
C GLY A 18 -2.25 -10.30 14.57
N PHE A 19 -1.29 -9.41 14.29
CA PHE A 19 -1.58 -8.10 13.68
C PHE A 19 -1.94 -8.24 12.19
N VAL A 20 -1.26 -9.10 11.44
CA VAL A 20 -1.52 -9.30 10.01
C VAL A 20 -2.92 -9.89 9.76
N ARG A 21 -3.37 -10.80 10.62
CA ARG A 21 -4.70 -11.44 10.49
C ARG A 21 -5.83 -10.53 10.95
N ASP A 22 -5.65 -9.84 12.07
CA ASP A 22 -6.65 -8.91 12.61
C ASP A 22 -5.97 -7.70 13.29
N PRO A 23 -5.71 -6.61 12.55
CA PRO A 23 -5.07 -5.44 13.11
C PRO A 23 -6.02 -4.59 13.96
N TYR A 24 -7.34 -4.77 13.85
CA TYR A 24 -8.31 -3.82 14.40
C TYR A 24 -8.28 -3.71 15.93
N PRO A 25 -8.19 -4.81 16.72
CA PRO A 25 -8.04 -4.72 18.17
C PRO A 25 -6.81 -3.92 18.62
N TRP A 26 -5.70 -4.08 17.90
CA TRP A 26 -4.47 -3.33 18.16
C TRP A 26 -4.61 -1.86 17.79
N LEU A 27 -5.22 -1.56 16.65
CA LEU A 27 -5.50 -0.19 16.22
C LEU A 27 -6.49 0.52 17.15
N ASP A 28 -7.47 -0.19 17.70
CA ASP A 28 -8.40 0.34 18.72
C ASP A 28 -7.67 0.71 20.01
N ARG A 29 -6.83 -0.19 20.54
CA ARG A 29 -5.97 0.12 21.69
C ARG A 29 -5.05 1.30 21.43
N LEU A 30 -4.37 1.33 20.28
CA LEU A 30 -3.53 2.46 19.88
C LEU A 30 -4.32 3.77 19.92
N ARG A 31 -5.54 3.82 19.36
CA ARG A 31 -6.36 5.04 19.35
C ARG A 31 -6.78 5.51 20.74
N ALA A 32 -7.11 4.55 21.62
CA ALA A 32 -7.62 4.81 22.96
C ALA A 32 -6.51 5.18 23.95
N GLU A 33 -5.41 4.43 23.96
CA GLU A 33 -4.41 4.44 25.03
C GLU A 33 -3.13 5.21 24.65
N ALA A 34 -2.68 5.08 23.40
CA ALA A 34 -1.40 5.61 22.93
C ALA A 34 -1.47 6.09 21.46
N PRO A 35 -2.24 7.16 21.17
CA PRO A 35 -2.57 7.56 19.79
C PRO A 35 -1.38 8.06 18.97
N VAL A 36 -0.31 8.46 19.67
CA VAL A 36 1.01 8.74 19.11
C VAL A 36 2.03 8.08 20.03
N THR A 37 2.75 7.08 19.53
CA THR A 37 3.74 6.34 20.32
C THR A 37 4.94 5.94 19.47
N HIS A 38 6.11 5.83 20.07
CA HIS A 38 7.30 5.31 19.42
C HIS A 38 7.32 3.78 19.52
N HIS A 39 7.49 3.11 18.39
CA HIS A 39 7.57 1.66 18.32
C HIS A 39 9.04 1.21 18.41
N PRO A 40 9.44 0.51 19.49
CA PRO A 40 10.84 0.22 19.76
C PRO A 40 11.49 -0.65 18.66
N ASP A 41 10.79 -1.68 18.17
CA ASP A 41 11.38 -2.65 17.24
C ASP A 41 11.62 -2.08 15.84
N THR A 42 10.79 -1.12 15.41
CA THR A 42 10.91 -0.50 14.08
C THR A 42 11.56 0.88 14.12
N GLY A 43 11.65 1.51 15.30
CA GLY A 43 12.10 2.89 15.45
C GLY A 43 11.14 3.93 14.84
N LEU A 44 9.91 3.54 14.51
CA LEU A 44 8.93 4.40 13.87
C LEU A 44 7.97 5.00 14.90
N TRP A 45 7.48 6.20 14.61
CA TRP A 45 6.32 6.75 15.29
C TRP A 45 5.04 6.17 14.70
N LEU A 46 4.19 5.59 15.54
CA LEU A 46 2.85 5.13 15.19
C LEU A 46 1.85 6.25 15.47
N VAL A 47 1.01 6.53 14.48
CA VAL A 47 -0.05 7.55 14.55
C VAL A 47 -1.36 6.89 14.14
N SER A 48 -2.35 6.83 15.04
CA SER A 48 -3.52 5.97 14.86
C SER A 48 -4.86 6.71 14.76
N ARG A 49 -4.91 8.00 15.11
CA ARG A 49 -6.10 8.84 15.03
C ARG A 49 -6.19 9.54 13.68
N TYR A 50 -7.41 9.60 13.15
CA TYR A 50 -7.68 10.14 11.82
C TYR A 50 -7.15 11.56 11.63
N ASP A 51 -7.41 12.46 12.58
CA ASP A 51 -7.02 13.87 12.47
C ASP A 51 -5.50 14.04 12.45
N GLU A 52 -4.77 13.27 13.26
CA GLU A 52 -3.31 13.26 13.28
C GLU A 52 -2.72 12.71 11.98
N VAL A 53 -3.25 11.59 11.46
CA VAL A 53 -2.82 11.01 10.18
C VAL A 53 -3.10 11.99 9.04
N ARG A 54 -4.31 12.56 8.98
CA ARG A 54 -4.69 13.53 7.96
C ARG A 54 -3.80 14.77 8.00
N ARG A 55 -3.51 15.30 9.20
CA ARG A 55 -2.60 16.44 9.38
C ARG A 55 -1.21 16.11 8.85
N ALA A 56 -0.67 14.94 9.17
CA ALA A 56 0.65 14.51 8.68
C ALA A 56 0.68 14.40 7.15
N LEU A 57 -0.33 13.77 6.54
CA LEU A 57 -0.41 13.59 5.09
C LEU A 57 -0.61 14.89 4.31
N LEU A 58 -1.18 15.93 4.94
CA LEU A 58 -1.41 17.24 4.32
C LEU A 58 -0.23 18.23 4.50
N ASP A 59 0.77 17.90 5.31
CA ASP A 59 1.97 18.71 5.50
C ASP A 59 3.23 17.94 5.03
N PRO A 60 3.45 17.82 3.70
CA PRO A 60 4.60 17.12 3.15
C PRO A 60 5.93 17.87 3.35
N ALA A 61 5.88 19.13 3.82
CA ALA A 61 7.08 19.89 4.16
C ALA A 61 7.64 19.43 5.52
N LEU A 62 6.76 19.21 6.49
CA LEU A 62 7.13 18.67 7.80
C LEU A 62 7.28 17.14 7.77
N PHE A 63 6.35 16.43 7.12
CA PHE A 63 6.34 14.97 7.02
C PHE A 63 6.69 14.53 5.61
N ARG A 64 7.99 14.51 5.33
CA ARG A 64 8.45 14.16 3.98
C ARG A 64 8.26 12.67 3.67
N PRO A 65 7.89 12.30 2.44
CA PRO A 65 7.60 10.92 2.07
C PRO A 65 8.85 10.09 1.70
N ASP A 66 10.06 10.63 1.86
CA ASP A 66 11.31 10.02 1.35
C ASP A 66 11.56 8.58 1.88
N ASN A 67 10.94 8.21 3.01
CA ASN A 67 11.02 6.86 3.58
C ASN A 67 9.88 5.91 3.16
N ALA A 68 8.89 6.34 2.38
CA ALA A 68 7.66 5.58 2.10
C ALA A 68 7.89 4.21 1.43
N LEU A 69 9.03 4.04 0.74
CA LEU A 69 9.43 2.79 0.08
C LEU A 69 10.69 2.17 0.70
N ARG A 70 11.14 2.67 1.87
CA ARG A 70 12.26 2.08 2.60
C ARG A 70 11.80 0.83 3.34
N ALA A 71 12.59 -0.24 3.30
CA ALA A 71 12.34 -1.42 4.11
C ALA A 71 12.30 -1.03 5.60
N VAL A 72 11.20 -1.37 6.28
CA VAL A 72 11.06 -1.18 7.72
C VAL A 72 11.92 -2.19 8.47
N THR A 73 11.92 -3.44 8.03
CA THR A 73 12.77 -4.50 8.58
C THR A 73 14.18 -4.44 7.98
N PRO A 74 15.25 -4.54 8.80
CA PRO A 74 16.62 -4.59 8.30
C PRO A 74 16.85 -5.73 7.30
N LEU A 75 17.45 -5.41 6.15
CA LEU A 75 17.85 -6.42 5.17
C LEU A 75 19.12 -7.13 5.62
N PRO A 76 19.21 -8.47 5.48
CA PRO A 76 20.45 -9.20 5.75
C PRO A 76 21.61 -8.69 4.88
N VAL A 77 22.83 -8.74 5.42
CA VAL A 77 24.05 -8.30 4.72
C VAL A 77 24.22 -9.01 3.37
N ALA A 78 23.82 -10.29 3.27
CA ALA A 78 23.86 -11.03 2.01
C ALA A 78 22.95 -10.40 0.94
N ALA A 79 21.72 -10.00 1.30
CA ALA A 79 20.79 -9.33 0.40
C ALA A 79 21.33 -7.96 -0.03
N LEU A 80 21.87 -7.18 0.91
CA LEU A 80 22.51 -5.88 0.60
C LEU A 80 23.67 -6.02 -0.38
N ARG A 81 24.50 -7.06 -0.26
CA ARG A 81 25.58 -7.36 -1.20
C ARG A 81 25.06 -7.69 -2.60
N ILE A 82 23.95 -8.43 -2.71
CA ILE A 82 23.31 -8.73 -4.00
C ILE A 82 22.80 -7.44 -4.65
N LEU A 83 22.07 -6.60 -3.90
CA LEU A 83 21.56 -5.33 -4.39
C LEU A 83 22.69 -4.40 -4.86
N ALA A 84 23.77 -4.31 -4.07
CA ALA A 84 24.94 -3.51 -4.43
C ALA A 84 25.61 -4.01 -5.72
N ARG A 85 25.80 -5.32 -5.89
CA ARG A 85 26.36 -5.91 -7.11
C ARG A 85 25.48 -5.66 -8.34
N ALA A 86 24.17 -5.63 -8.15
CA ALA A 86 23.22 -5.32 -9.22
C ALA A 86 23.12 -3.81 -9.54
N GLY A 87 23.85 -2.95 -8.81
CA GLY A 87 23.73 -1.49 -8.96
C GLY A 87 22.36 -0.96 -8.57
N PHE A 88 21.61 -1.70 -7.73
CA PHE A 88 20.26 -1.32 -7.36
C PHE A 88 20.27 -0.03 -6.56
N THR A 89 19.46 0.93 -7.00
CA THR A 89 19.12 2.13 -6.24
C THR A 89 17.60 2.27 -6.25
N LEU A 90 17.07 2.90 -5.20
CA LEU A 90 15.66 3.26 -5.14
C LEU A 90 15.52 4.75 -5.45
N PRO A 91 15.34 5.14 -6.72
CA PRO A 91 15.24 6.55 -7.09
C PRO A 91 13.95 7.17 -6.55
N PRO A 92 13.87 8.51 -6.50
CA PRO A 92 12.62 9.21 -6.21
C PRO A 92 11.54 8.85 -7.24
N ALA A 93 10.54 8.08 -6.82
CA ALA A 93 9.30 7.79 -7.54
C ALA A 93 8.16 8.66 -6.98
N LEU A 94 6.95 8.54 -7.53
CA LEU A 94 5.84 9.42 -7.11
C LEU A 94 5.52 9.28 -5.62
N ALA A 95 5.63 8.08 -5.06
CA ALA A 95 5.27 7.79 -3.67
C ALA A 95 6.33 8.20 -2.62
N ASN A 96 7.62 8.29 -2.98
CA ASN A 96 8.73 8.53 -2.06
C ASN A 96 9.57 9.79 -2.41
N ASN A 97 8.98 10.76 -3.10
CA ASN A 97 9.71 11.92 -3.60
C ASN A 97 9.28 13.21 -2.89
N GLY A 98 10.04 13.59 -1.86
CA GLY A 98 9.92 14.89 -1.18
C GLY A 98 10.70 16.03 -1.84
N THR A 99 11.22 15.84 -3.06
CA THR A 99 12.07 16.82 -3.75
C THR A 99 11.26 17.75 -4.67
N PRO A 100 11.84 18.88 -5.15
CA PRO A 100 11.17 19.77 -6.11
C PRO A 100 10.75 19.12 -7.44
N SER A 101 11.25 17.91 -7.76
CA SER A 101 10.88 17.19 -8.97
C SER A 101 9.48 16.55 -8.91
N HIS A 102 8.90 16.37 -7.71
CA HIS A 102 7.64 15.66 -7.50
C HIS A 102 6.46 16.24 -8.32
N PRO A 103 6.20 17.57 -8.36
CA PRO A 103 5.10 18.12 -9.17
C PRO A 103 5.23 17.83 -10.67
N GLY A 104 6.46 17.78 -11.20
CA GLY A 104 6.74 17.41 -12.59
C GLY A 104 6.38 15.96 -12.86
N LEU A 105 6.86 15.05 -12.02
CA LEU A 105 6.54 13.62 -12.12
C LEU A 105 5.03 13.35 -11.99
N ARG A 106 4.39 13.98 -11.00
CA ARG A 106 2.94 13.89 -10.79
C ARG A 106 2.18 14.31 -12.03
N ARG A 107 2.55 15.45 -12.65
CA ARG A 107 1.90 15.98 -13.86
C ARG A 107 1.95 15.01 -15.03
N VAL A 108 3.03 14.23 -15.18
CA VAL A 108 3.15 13.21 -16.23
C VAL A 108 2.22 12.03 -15.92
N VAL A 109 2.28 11.51 -14.69
CA VAL A 109 1.51 10.33 -14.28
C VAL A 109 0.00 10.60 -14.28
N THR A 110 -0.45 11.75 -13.77
CA THR A 110 -1.90 12.06 -13.64
C THR A 110 -2.60 12.19 -14.99
N ARG A 111 -1.87 12.38 -16.11
CA ARG A 111 -2.47 12.39 -17.46
C ARG A 111 -3.09 11.05 -17.83
N PHE A 112 -2.61 9.95 -17.24
CA PHE A 112 -3.15 8.61 -17.45
C PHE A 112 -4.37 8.31 -16.58
N PHE A 113 -4.62 9.09 -15.53
CA PHE A 113 -5.67 8.87 -14.53
C PHE A 113 -6.68 10.03 -14.47
N ASN A 114 -6.89 10.74 -15.58
CA ASN A 114 -7.94 11.75 -15.66
C ASN A 114 -9.33 11.11 -15.84
N ALA A 115 -10.40 11.88 -15.59
CA ALA A 115 -11.77 11.38 -15.61
C ALA A 115 -12.16 10.71 -16.95
N GLU A 116 -11.75 11.28 -18.08
CA GLU A 116 -12.01 10.71 -19.41
C GLU A 116 -11.32 9.36 -19.60
N ARG A 117 -10.04 9.25 -19.21
CA ARG A 117 -9.27 8.00 -19.30
C ARG A 117 -9.81 6.92 -18.37
N VAL A 118 -10.21 7.29 -17.17
CA VAL A 118 -10.85 6.37 -16.22
C VAL A 118 -12.19 5.88 -16.79
N ALA A 119 -13.04 6.78 -17.30
CA ALA A 119 -14.31 6.41 -17.91
C ALA A 119 -14.12 5.48 -19.12
N ALA A 120 -13.13 5.74 -19.98
CA ALA A 120 -12.80 4.88 -21.12
C ALA A 120 -12.27 3.49 -20.72
N ALA A 121 -11.68 3.35 -19.52
CA ALA A 121 -11.19 2.08 -19.02
C ALA A 121 -12.34 1.19 -18.48
N VAL A 122 -13.44 1.78 -18.00
CA VAL A 122 -14.55 1.03 -17.36
C VAL A 122 -15.08 -0.10 -18.25
N PRO A 123 -15.43 0.10 -19.53
CA PRO A 123 -15.95 -0.99 -20.36
C PRO A 123 -14.94 -2.13 -20.57
N VAL A 124 -13.64 -1.83 -20.60
CA VAL A 124 -12.59 -2.86 -20.74
C VAL A 124 -12.51 -3.69 -19.46
N ILE A 125 -12.49 -3.01 -18.31
CA ILE A 125 -12.43 -3.66 -16.99
C ILE A 125 -13.68 -4.53 -16.78
N GLN A 126 -14.86 -4.03 -17.16
CA GLN A 126 -16.12 -4.76 -17.09
C GLN A 126 -16.06 -6.06 -17.90
N ARG A 127 -15.64 -5.99 -19.18
CA ARG A 127 -15.48 -7.20 -20.01
C ARG A 127 -14.51 -8.21 -19.40
N VAL A 128 -13.35 -7.75 -18.92
CA VAL A 128 -12.37 -8.63 -18.26
C VAL A 128 -12.96 -9.27 -17.01
N ALA A 129 -13.73 -8.51 -16.22
CA ALA A 129 -14.40 -9.03 -15.04
C ALA A 129 -15.49 -10.05 -15.41
N GLU A 130 -16.30 -9.78 -16.43
CA GLU A 130 -17.33 -10.69 -16.95
C GLU A 130 -16.72 -12.03 -17.40
N ASP A 131 -15.67 -12.00 -18.21
CA ASP A 131 -14.93 -13.21 -18.63
C ASP A 131 -14.47 -14.06 -17.43
N LEU A 132 -13.91 -13.40 -16.40
CA LEU A 132 -13.41 -14.08 -15.21
C LEU A 132 -14.57 -14.65 -14.37
N LEU A 133 -15.68 -13.91 -14.30
CA LEU A 133 -16.88 -14.37 -13.58
C LEU A 133 -17.55 -15.56 -14.27
N ASP A 134 -17.50 -15.67 -15.60
CA ASP A 134 -17.99 -16.84 -16.31
C ASP A 134 -17.18 -18.10 -15.95
N THR A 135 -15.87 -17.95 -15.76
CA THR A 135 -15.00 -19.04 -15.29
C THR A 135 -15.35 -19.42 -13.84
N VAL A 136 -15.48 -18.43 -12.97
CA VAL A 136 -15.88 -18.63 -11.56
C VAL A 136 -17.24 -19.34 -11.47
N ARG A 137 -18.22 -18.95 -12.30
CA ARG A 137 -19.54 -19.57 -12.33
C ARG A 137 -19.45 -21.04 -12.73
N SER A 138 -18.70 -21.35 -13.78
CA SER A 138 -18.50 -22.72 -14.24
C SER A 138 -17.89 -23.62 -13.15
N GLU A 139 -16.89 -23.13 -12.42
CA GLU A 139 -16.28 -23.86 -11.29
C GLU A 139 -17.26 -24.08 -10.14
N LEU A 140 -18.03 -23.06 -9.79
CA LEU A 140 -19.07 -23.14 -8.75
C LEU A 140 -20.16 -24.13 -9.13
N ASP A 141 -20.63 -24.11 -10.37
CA ASP A 141 -21.68 -25.02 -10.85
C ASP A 141 -21.19 -26.48 -10.85
N ALA A 142 -19.92 -26.71 -11.21
CA ALA A 142 -19.34 -28.05 -11.28
C ALA A 142 -18.96 -28.63 -9.90
N THR A 143 -18.52 -27.79 -8.96
CA THR A 143 -17.87 -28.26 -7.72
C THR A 143 -18.54 -27.77 -6.43
N GLY A 144 -19.45 -26.81 -6.52
CA GLY A 144 -20.06 -26.12 -5.39
C GLY A 144 -19.12 -25.17 -4.65
N ARG A 145 -17.89 -24.93 -5.15
CA ARG A 145 -16.86 -24.09 -4.52
C ARG A 145 -16.03 -23.35 -5.57
N CYS A 146 -15.42 -22.23 -5.20
CA CYS A 146 -14.36 -21.59 -5.99
C CYS A 146 -13.38 -20.85 -5.08
N GLU A 147 -12.15 -20.63 -5.55
CA GLU A 147 -11.15 -19.81 -4.88
C GLU A 147 -11.12 -18.42 -5.57
N LEU A 148 -11.80 -17.43 -5.00
CA LEU A 148 -12.03 -16.13 -5.64
C LEU A 148 -10.76 -15.28 -5.78
N PHE A 149 -9.75 -15.48 -4.93
CA PHE A 149 -8.54 -14.68 -5.00
C PHE A 149 -7.77 -14.98 -6.28
N GLY A 150 -7.43 -16.25 -6.52
CA GLY A 150 -6.67 -16.72 -7.65
C GLY A 150 -7.45 -16.79 -8.96
N SER A 151 -8.77 -17.01 -8.91
CA SER A 151 -9.59 -17.06 -10.13
C SER A 151 -10.07 -15.68 -10.60
N PHE A 152 -10.23 -14.72 -9.68
CA PHE A 152 -10.80 -13.42 -9.99
C PHE A 152 -9.93 -12.24 -9.52
N ALA A 153 -9.76 -12.05 -8.21
CA ALA A 153 -9.23 -10.80 -7.67
C ALA A 153 -7.77 -10.52 -8.11
N GLN A 154 -6.91 -11.53 -8.02
CA GLN A 154 -5.53 -11.46 -8.47
C GLN A 154 -5.47 -11.27 -9.98
N VAL A 155 -6.21 -12.08 -10.75
CA VAL A 155 -6.15 -12.07 -12.22
C VAL A 155 -6.69 -10.78 -12.80
N LEU A 156 -7.81 -10.26 -12.30
CA LEU A 156 -8.39 -8.99 -12.73
C LEU A 156 -7.38 -7.85 -12.57
N SER A 157 -6.68 -7.80 -11.43
CA SER A 157 -5.68 -6.75 -11.13
C SER A 157 -4.53 -6.71 -12.13
N PHE A 158 -4.17 -7.85 -12.73
CA PHE A 158 -3.13 -7.93 -13.76
C PHE A 158 -3.68 -7.79 -15.19
N ARG A 159 -4.84 -8.38 -15.49
CA ARG A 159 -5.39 -8.44 -16.86
C ARG A 159 -6.07 -7.13 -17.27
N ALA A 160 -6.72 -6.43 -16.34
CA ALA A 160 -7.39 -5.16 -16.63
C ALA A 160 -6.43 -4.06 -17.16
N PRO A 161 -5.27 -3.79 -16.52
CA PRO A 161 -4.32 -2.80 -17.05
C PRO A 161 -3.80 -3.12 -18.45
N LEU A 162 -3.56 -4.40 -18.76
CA LEU A 162 -3.09 -4.85 -20.08
C LEU A 162 -4.16 -4.63 -21.15
N GLY A 163 -5.42 -4.95 -20.86
CA GLY A 163 -6.54 -4.68 -21.78
C GLY A 163 -6.70 -3.20 -22.08
N VAL A 164 -6.51 -2.33 -21.08
CA VAL A 164 -6.59 -0.87 -21.24
C VAL A 164 -5.42 -0.32 -22.07
N ALA A 165 -4.23 -0.92 -21.98
CA ALA A 165 -3.05 -0.51 -22.74
C ALA A 165 -3.13 -0.88 -24.23
N VAL A 166 -3.75 -2.02 -24.57
CA VAL A 166 -3.83 -2.56 -25.94
C VAL A 166 -5.05 -2.04 -26.72
N SER A 167 -6.07 -1.50 -26.04
CA SER A 167 -7.28 -0.95 -26.67
C SER A 167 -7.08 0.45 -27.30
N ARG A 168 -5.84 0.86 -27.58
CA ARG A 168 -5.49 2.15 -28.19
C ARG A 168 -4.94 2.01 -29.59
#